data_AF-A0A9X8Y8F3-F1
#
_entry.id   AF-A0A9X8Y8F3-F1
#
_cell.length_a   1.000
_cell.length_b   1.000
_cell.length_c   1.000
_cell.angle_alpha   90.00
_cell.angle_beta   90.00
_cell.angle_gamma   90.00
#
_symmetry.space_group_name_H-M   'P 1'
#
loop_
_entity.id
_entity.type
_entity.pdbx_description
1 polymer ?
#
loop_
_entity_poly.entity_id
_entity_poly.type
_entity_poly.pdbx_seq_one_letter_code
_entity_poly.pdbx_strand_id
1 'polypeptide(L)'
;MVYRDSGICTISEKHKRLGYLNLLTSGRLNEYLASVNEQAENMFSQLIKEYADKQGVTERLKAENQLLWMQKMNNIRACVREIVDMEIIYL
;
A
#
# COMPACT_ATOMS: atom_id res chain seq x y z
N MET A 1 9.80 -18.58 30.36
CA MET A 1 9.68 -18.08 28.97
C MET A 1 8.22 -17.80 28.71
N VAL A 2 7.89 -16.52 28.48
CA VAL A 2 6.55 -15.96 28.61
C VAL A 2 5.73 -16.24 27.35
N TYR A 3 4.67 -17.03 27.49
CA TYR A 3 3.57 -17.10 26.52
C TYR A 3 2.66 -15.87 26.75
N ARG A 4 3.00 -14.73 26.14
CA ARG A 4 2.09 -13.59 25.97
C ARG A 4 2.32 -13.09 24.56
N ASP A 5 1.49 -13.49 23.62
CA ASP A 5 1.26 -12.78 22.34
C ASP A 5 0.09 -13.37 21.52
N SER A 6 -0.49 -14.52 21.89
CA SER A 6 -1.65 -15.09 21.17
C SER A 6 -2.97 -14.33 21.37
N GLY A 7 -3.07 -13.46 22.38
CA GLY A 7 -4.29 -12.70 22.67
C GLY A 7 -4.45 -11.43 21.84
N ILE A 8 -3.35 -10.79 21.42
CA ILE A 8 -3.39 -9.51 20.70
C ILE A 8 -3.83 -9.74 19.25
N CYS A 9 -3.28 -10.78 18.61
CA CYS A 9 -3.64 -11.17 17.24
C CYS A 9 -5.14 -11.54 17.11
N THR A 10 -5.71 -12.24 18.10
CA THR A 10 -7.13 -12.62 18.07
C THR A 10 -8.10 -11.46 18.32
N ILE A 11 -7.65 -10.37 18.94
CA ILE A 11 -8.48 -9.17 19.17
C ILE A 11 -8.51 -8.27 17.93
N SER A 12 -7.41 -8.12 17.20
CA SER A 12 -7.36 -7.32 15.97
C SER A 12 -8.22 -7.94 14.86
N GLU A 13 -8.16 -9.26 14.69
CA GLU A 13 -9.00 -9.98 13.72
C GLU A 13 -10.50 -9.84 14.04
N LYS A 14 -10.87 -9.91 15.32
CA LYS A 14 -12.27 -9.72 15.74
C LYS A 14 -12.73 -8.29 15.51
N HIS A 15 -11.90 -7.28 15.76
CA HIS A 15 -12.23 -5.88 15.47
C HIS A 15 -12.37 -5.60 13.97
N LYS A 16 -11.46 -6.13 13.13
CA LYS A 16 -11.60 -6.03 11.66
C LYS A 16 -12.90 -6.69 11.19
N ARG A 17 -13.24 -7.87 11.72
CA ARG A 17 -14.46 -8.60 11.38
C ARG A 17 -15.74 -7.87 11.83
N LEU A 18 -15.74 -7.30 13.03
CA LEU A 18 -16.86 -6.50 13.54
C LEU A 18 -17.01 -5.19 12.77
N GLY A 19 -15.92 -4.51 12.44
CA GLY A 19 -15.94 -3.32 11.57
C GLY A 19 -16.52 -3.63 10.19
N TYR A 20 -16.09 -4.73 9.56
CA TYR A 20 -16.62 -5.19 8.29
C TYR A 20 -18.13 -5.51 8.37
N LEU A 21 -18.57 -6.21 9.41
CA LEU A 21 -20.00 -6.52 9.64
C LEU A 21 -20.84 -5.25 9.87
N ASN A 22 -20.31 -4.29 10.62
CA ASN A 22 -20.98 -3.00 10.86
C ASN A 22 -21.09 -2.17 9.57
N LEU A 23 -20.04 -2.16 8.74
CA LEU A 23 -20.04 -1.50 7.43
C LEU A 23 -20.98 -2.16 6.43
N LEU A 24 -21.04 -3.49 6.43
CA LEU A 24 -21.98 -4.26 5.61
C LEU A 24 -23.43 -3.97 6.01
N THR A 25 -23.71 -3.97 7.32
CA THR A 25 -25.06 -3.73 7.86
C THR A 25 -25.51 -2.27 7.66
N SER A 26 -24.58 -1.32 7.65
CA SER A 26 -24.88 0.11 7.40
C SER A 26 -24.94 0.46 5.91
N GLY A 27 -24.61 -0.46 4.99
CA GLY A 27 -24.57 -0.20 3.55
C GLY A 27 -23.44 0.73 3.09
N ARG A 28 -22.52 1.11 3.99
CA ARG A 28 -21.41 2.06 3.73
C ARG A 28 -20.09 1.37 3.40
N LEU A 29 -20.12 0.06 3.19
CA LEU A 29 -18.93 -0.74 2.85
C LEU A 29 -18.23 -0.20 1.59
N ASN A 30 -18.98 0.17 0.56
CA ASN A 30 -18.40 0.70 -0.68
C ASN A 30 -17.70 2.06 -0.47
N GLU A 31 -18.26 2.93 0.39
CA GLU A 31 -17.62 4.21 0.75
C GLU A 31 -16.30 3.99 1.48
N TYR A 32 -16.28 3.03 2.41
CA TYR A 32 -15.07 2.66 3.15
C TYR A 32 -13.99 2.02 2.25
N LEU A 33 -14.39 1.10 1.37
CA LEU A 33 -13.45 0.51 0.41
C LEU A 33 -12.88 1.55 -0.56
N ALA A 34 -13.71 2.49 -1.01
CA ALA A 34 -13.26 3.59 -1.87
C ALA A 34 -12.24 4.50 -1.15
N SER A 35 -12.47 4.84 0.12
CA SER A 35 -11.55 5.69 0.87
C SER A 35 -10.23 5.00 1.22
N VAL A 36 -10.24 3.69 1.48
CA VAL A 36 -9.01 2.89 1.64
C VAL A 36 -8.25 2.80 0.32
N ASN A 37 -8.95 2.57 -0.79
CA ASN A 37 -8.33 2.53 -2.11
C ASN A 37 -7.72 3.89 -2.50
N GLU A 38 -8.41 4.99 -2.22
CA GLU A 38 -7.89 6.35 -2.46
C GLU A 38 -6.62 6.62 -1.63
N GLN A 39 -6.59 6.20 -0.36
CA GLN A 39 -5.40 6.30 0.47
C GLN A 39 -4.24 5.47 -0.11
N ALA A 40 -4.50 4.24 -0.57
CA ALA A 40 -3.51 3.40 -1.22
C ALA A 40 -2.89 4.05 -2.44
N GLU A 41 -3.73 4.56 -3.34
CA GLU A 41 -3.29 5.18 -4.58
C GLU A 41 -2.52 6.48 -4.34
N ASN A 42 -2.93 7.27 -3.34
CA ASN A 42 -2.22 8.48 -2.95
C ASN A 42 -0.83 8.15 -2.39
N MET A 43 -0.74 7.18 -1.48
CA MET A 43 0.55 6.72 -0.93
C MET A 43 1.46 6.15 -2.02
N PHE A 44 0.90 5.30 -2.89
CA PHE A 44 1.63 4.70 -4.00
C PHE A 44 2.18 5.78 -4.94
N SER A 45 1.34 6.73 -5.35
CA SER A 45 1.74 7.82 -6.25
C SER A 45 2.81 8.72 -5.66
N GLN A 46 2.74 9.01 -4.36
CA GLN A 46 3.76 9.80 -3.68
C GLN A 46 5.10 9.06 -3.60
N LEU A 47 5.08 7.79 -3.18
CA LEU A 47 6.29 6.98 -3.04
C LEU A 47 6.98 6.73 -4.39
N ILE A 48 6.23 6.49 -5.46
CA ILE A 48 6.81 6.37 -6.82
C ILE A 48 7.58 7.63 -7.20
N LYS A 49 7.03 8.83 -6.93
CA LYS A 49 7.72 10.10 -7.22
C LYS A 49 9.00 10.23 -6.39
N GLU A 50 8.92 10.00 -5.08
CA GLU A 50 10.09 10.10 -4.20
C GLU A 50 11.21 9.12 -4.60
N TYR A 51 10.88 7.88 -4.95
CA TYR A 51 11.85 6.89 -5.38
C TYR A 51 12.40 7.17 -6.78
N ALA A 52 11.56 7.68 -7.70
CA ALA A 52 12.00 8.08 -9.02
C ALA A 52 13.00 9.24 -8.94
N ASP A 53 12.73 10.24 -8.09
CA ASP A 53 13.63 11.37 -7.85
C ASP A 53 14.95 10.91 -7.21
N LYS A 54 14.89 10.05 -6.17
CA LYS A 54 16.08 9.49 -5.51
C LYS A 54 16.95 8.65 -6.44
N GLN A 55 16.35 7.90 -7.36
CA GLN A 55 17.07 7.04 -8.31
C GLN A 55 17.44 7.76 -9.63
N GLY A 56 17.12 9.05 -9.76
CA GLY A 56 17.40 9.84 -10.96
C GLY A 56 16.66 9.35 -12.20
N VAL A 57 15.50 8.72 -12.04
CA VAL A 57 14.67 8.21 -13.14
C VAL A 57 13.93 9.39 -13.78
N THR A 58 14.65 10.12 -14.63
CA THR A 58 14.16 11.34 -15.28
C THR A 58 13.66 11.08 -16.71
N GLU A 59 12.93 12.03 -17.28
CA GLU A 59 12.54 12.00 -18.69
C GLU A 59 13.73 11.98 -19.65
N ARG A 60 14.89 12.51 -19.23
CA ARG A 60 16.14 12.42 -20.00
C ARG A 60 16.63 10.99 -20.11
N LEU A 61 16.61 10.23 -19.01
CA LEU A 61 16.92 8.80 -19.02
C LEU A 61 15.96 8.03 -19.92
N LYS A 62 14.69 8.43 -19.98
CA LYS A 62 13.70 7.83 -20.88
C LYS A 62 14.02 8.08 -22.35
N ALA A 63 14.50 9.27 -22.69
CA ALA A 63 14.90 9.65 -24.06
C ALA A 63 16.22 8.99 -24.49
N GLU A 64 17.18 8.84 -23.57
CA GLU A 64 18.49 8.23 -23.84
C GLU A 64 18.42 6.69 -23.84
N ASN A 65 17.69 6.10 -22.90
CA ASN A 65 17.57 4.64 -22.79
C ASN A 65 16.23 4.22 -22.15
N GLN A 66 15.23 4.09 -23.02
CA GLN A 66 13.87 3.69 -22.64
C GLN A 66 13.81 2.31 -21.94
N LEU A 67 14.66 1.36 -22.33
CA LEU A 67 14.71 0.02 -21.72
C LEU A 67 15.19 0.09 -20.27
N LEU A 68 16.28 0.81 -20.02
CA LEU A 68 16.83 1.00 -18.68
C LEU A 68 15.88 1.82 -17.79
N TRP A 69 15.19 2.81 -18.37
CA TRP A 69 14.13 3.54 -17.69
C TRP A 69 12.98 2.61 -17.27
N MET A 70 12.50 1.75 -18.17
CA MET A 70 11.43 0.78 -17.85
C MET A 70 11.86 -0.20 -16.76
N GLN A 71 13.10 -0.69 -16.80
CA GLN A 71 13.64 -1.59 -15.77
C GLN A 71 13.68 -0.91 -14.40
N LYS A 72 14.22 0.30 -14.30
CA LYS A 72 14.28 1.06 -13.04
C LYS A 72 12.88 1.40 -12.52
N MET A 73 11.98 1.84 -13.40
CA MET A 73 10.61 2.18 -13.01
C MET A 73 9.84 0.96 -12.52
N ASN A 74 10.02 -0.21 -13.15
CA ASN A 74 9.41 -1.45 -12.67
C ASN A 74 9.96 -1.88 -11.31
N ASN A 75 11.27 -1.74 -11.09
CA ASN A 75 11.88 -2.07 -9.81
C ASN A 75 11.36 -1.16 -8.67
N ILE A 76 11.23 0.14 -8.96
CA ILE A 76 10.62 1.10 -8.03
C ILE A 76 9.17 0.73 -7.73
N ARG A 77 8.36 0.39 -8.74
CA ARG A 77 6.96 -0.05 -8.53
C ARG A 77 6.86 -1.30 -7.67
N ALA A 78 7.74 -2.27 -7.86
CA ALA A 78 7.73 -3.50 -7.05
C ALA A 78 7.99 -3.16 -5.58
N CYS A 79 9.04 -2.37 -5.30
CA CYS A 79 9.39 -1.97 -3.94
C CYS A 79 8.30 -1.11 -3.27
N VAL A 80 7.73 -0.14 -3.99
CA VAL A 80 6.65 0.70 -3.45
C VAL A 80 5.39 -0.11 -3.17
N ARG A 81 5.06 -1.08 -4.03
CA ARG A 81 3.91 -1.96 -3.81
C ARG A 81 4.03 -2.76 -2.52
N GLU A 82 5.20 -3.34 -2.26
CA GLU A 82 5.46 -4.07 -1.02
C GLU A 82 5.26 -3.18 0.22
N ILE A 83 5.71 -1.92 0.16
CA ILE A 83 5.55 -0.96 1.27
C ILE A 83 4.07 -0.61 1.49
N VAL A 84 3.33 -0.28 0.41
CA VAL A 84 1.91 0.06 0.53
C VAL A 84 1.07 -1.13 1.00
N ASP A 85 1.37 -2.33 0.50
CA ASP A 85 0.69 -3.55 0.94
C ASP A 85 0.93 -3.83 2.42
N MET A 86 2.17 -3.61 2.92
CA MET A 86 2.45 -3.74 4.35
C MET A 86 1.67 -2.71 5.18
N GLU A 87 1.64 -1.44 4.77
CA GLU A 87 0.95 -0.39 5.52
C GLU A 87 -0.58 -0.60 5.53
N ILE A 88 -1.20 -0.94 4.40
CA ILE A 88 -2.67 -1.01 4.30
C ILE A 88 -3.24 -2.31 4.85
N ILE A 89 -2.54 -3.44 4.69
CA ILE A 89 -3.05 -4.74 5.14
C ILE A 89 -2.80 -4.93 6.64
N TYR A 90 -1.70 -4.38 7.19
CA TYR A 90 -1.33 -4.56 8.58
C TYR A 90 -1.79 -3.43 9.53
N LEU A 91 -2.24 -2.27 9.03
CA LEU A 91 -3.11 -1.36 9.81
C LEU A 91 -4.50 -1.98 10.05
#